data_AF-A0A9P4KC10-F1
#
_entry.id   AF-A0A9P4KC10-F1
#
_cell.length_a   1.000
_cell.length_b   1.000
_cell.length_c   1.000
_cell.angle_alpha   90.00
_cell.angle_beta   90.00
_cell.angle_gamma   90.00
#
_symmetry.space_group_name_H-M   'P 1'
#
loop_
_entity.id
_entity.type
_entity.pdbx_description
1 polymer ?
#
loop_
_entity_poly.entity_id
_entity_poly.type
_entity_poly.pdbx_seq_one_letter_code
_entity_poly.pdbx_strand_id
1 'polypeptide(L)' 'MAACWVMVAQYRLRRDKVQQFLNNKFSNIPGWNFYLDLQGDQWRFWSPRPWTQAEKDQLLDERDEDE' A
#
# COMPACT_ATOMS: atom_id res chain seq x y z
N MET A 1 -5.87 2.74 -18.28
CA MET A 1 -5.83 2.98 -16.82
C MET A 1 -4.56 3.76 -16.53
N ALA A 2 -4.64 4.92 -15.90
CA ALA A 2 -3.46 5.70 -15.54
C ALA A 2 -2.99 5.25 -14.15
N ALA A 3 -1.75 4.77 -14.09
CA ALA A 3 -1.11 4.48 -12.82
C ALA A 3 -0.82 5.79 -12.08
N CYS A 4 -0.90 5.75 -10.76
CA CYS A 4 -0.78 6.93 -9.91
C CYS A 4 0.00 6.63 -8.63
N TRP A 5 0.63 7.67 -8.09
CA TRP A 5 1.23 7.64 -6.76
C TRP A 5 0.14 7.64 -5.70
N VAL A 6 0.19 6.66 -4.80
CA VAL A 6 -0.68 6.57 -3.63
C VAL A 6 0.18 6.81 -2.40
N MET A 7 -0.34 7.61 -1.48
CA MET A 7 0.29 7.93 -0.20
C MET A 7 -0.61 7.48 0.94
N VAL A 8 -0.04 6.77 1.92
CA VAL A 8 -0.70 6.23 3.10
C VAL A 8 0.17 6.53 4.32
N ALA A 9 -0.43 6.90 5.46
CA ALA A 9 0.33 7.14 6.67
C ALA A 9 1.06 5.87 7.15
N GLN A 10 2.32 5.99 7.55
CA GLN A 10 3.14 4.89 8.02
C GLN A 10 2.76 4.37 9.42
N TYR A 11 1.79 4.99 10.09
CA TYR A 11 1.44 4.79 11.52
C TYR A 11 1.49 3.31 11.98
N ARG A 12 2.65 2.86 12.49
CA ARG A 12 2.98 1.44 12.84
C ARG A 12 2.83 0.41 11.71
N LEU A 13 2.66 0.86 10.48
CA LEU A 13 2.54 0.04 9.29
C LEU A 13 3.93 -0.36 8.78
N ARG A 14 4.28 -1.63 8.92
CA ARG A 14 5.57 -2.17 8.43
C ARG A 14 5.59 -2.26 6.91
N ARG A 15 6.77 -2.12 6.31
CA ARG A 15 6.99 -2.24 4.86
C ARG A 15 6.46 -3.58 4.33
N ASP A 16 6.75 -4.66 5.04
CA ASP A 16 6.35 -6.02 4.65
C ASP A 16 4.85 -6.20 4.55
N LYS A 17 4.08 -5.60 5.47
CA LYS A 17 2.61 -5.60 5.46
C LYS A 17 2.06 -4.85 4.26
N VAL A 18 2.60 -3.66 3.97
CA VAL A 18 2.24 -2.90 2.77
C VAL A 18 2.52 -3.72 1.52
N GLN A 19 3.71 -4.31 1.43
CA GLN A 19 4.09 -5.11 0.28
C GLN A 19 3.23 -6.37 0.13
N GLN A 20 2.89 -7.04 1.23
CA GLN A 20 2.00 -8.20 1.24
C GLN A 20 0.58 -7.83 0.81
N PHE A 21 0.03 -6.72 1.32
CA PHE A 21 -1.28 -6.20 0.92
C PHE A 21 -1.31 -5.87 -0.58
N LEU A 22 -0.29 -5.17 -1.08
CA LEU A 22 -0.14 -4.83 -2.49
C LEU A 22 -0.07 -6.09 -3.35
N ASN A 23 0.76 -7.05 -2.97
CA ASN A 23 0.88 -8.33 -3.66
C ASN A 23 -0.42 -9.12 -3.64
N ASN A 24 -1.14 -9.19 -2.52
CA ASN A 24 -2.42 -9.90 -2.46
C ASN A 24 -3.46 -9.25 -3.37
N LYS A 25 -3.58 -7.92 -3.31
CA LYS A 25 -4.60 -7.15 -4.01
C LYS A 25 -4.42 -7.10 -5.52
N PHE A 26 -3.18 -7.10 -5.96
CA PHE A 26 -2.80 -7.00 -7.36
C PHE A 26 -2.00 -8.22 -7.83
N SER A 27 -2.11 -9.34 -7.11
CA SER A 27 -1.53 -10.64 -7.47
C SER A 27 -1.89 -11.08 -8.89
N ASN A 28 -3.07 -10.66 -9.35
CA ASN A 28 -3.59 -10.91 -10.69
C ASN A 28 -2.96 -10.04 -11.79
N ILE A 29 -2.05 -9.12 -11.47
CA ILE A 29 -1.35 -8.29 -12.45
C ILE A 29 0.08 -8.83 -12.64
N PRO A 30 0.30 -9.73 -13.61
CA PRO A 30 1.63 -10.30 -13.84
C PRO A 30 2.62 -9.20 -14.22
N GLY A 31 3.77 -9.17 -13.53
CA GLY A 31 4.87 -8.25 -13.80
C GLY A 31 4.71 -6.84 -13.22
N TRP A 32 3.71 -6.60 -12.36
CA TRP A 32 3.59 -5.31 -11.68
C TRP A 32 4.58 -5.19 -10.52
N ASN A 33 5.56 -4.29 -10.66
CA ASN A 33 6.48 -3.95 -9.59
C ASN A 33 5.90 -2.81 -8.74
N PHE A 34 5.54 -3.11 -7.50
CA PHE A 34 5.19 -2.09 -6.52
C PHE A 34 6.46 -1.36 -6.08
N TYR A 35 6.66 -0.16 -6.62
CA TYR A 35 7.66 0.75 -6.08
C TYR A 35 7.13 1.27 -4.73
N LEU A 36 7.75 0.86 -3.63
CA LEU A 36 7.37 1.25 -2.27
C LEU A 36 8.53 2.05 -1.65
N ASP A 37 8.22 3.27 -1.25
CA ASP A 37 9.15 4.23 -0.69
C ASP A 37 8.55 4.86 0.57
N LEU A 38 9.39 5.18 1.55
CA LEU A 38 8.96 5.87 2.77
C LEU A 38 9.36 7.34 2.67
N GLN A 39 8.39 8.22 2.50
CA GLN A 39 8.61 9.65 2.39
C GLN A 39 8.12 10.35 3.66
N GLY A 40 9.03 10.56 4.62
CA GLY A 40 8.68 11.06 5.95
C GLY A 40 7.85 10.02 6.72
N ASP A 41 6.70 10.43 7.27
CA ASP A 41 5.76 9.55 7.98
C ASP A 41 4.71 8.91 7.06
N GLN A 42 4.95 8.87 5.74
CA GLN A 42 4.00 8.35 4.75
C GLN A 42 4.66 7.34 3.81
N TRP A 43 4.04 6.17 3.69
CA TRP A 43 4.29 5.21 2.63
C TRP A 43 3.80 5.76 1.31
N ARG A 44 4.71 5.84 0.34
CA ARG A 44 4.44 6.21 -1.03
C ARG A 44 4.66 5.00 -1.93
N PHE A 45 3.64 4.63 -2.70
CA PHE A 45 3.77 3.53 -3.65
C PHE A 45 3.07 3.76 -4.99
N TRP A 46 3.58 3.07 -6.02
CA TRP A 46 3.03 3.13 -7.37
C TRP A 46 1.92 2.10 -7.57
N SER A 47 0.70 2.57 -7.78
CA SER A 47 -0.48 1.75 -7.97
C SER A 47 -1.03 1.88 -9.40
N PRO A 48 -1.51 0.79 -10.03
CA PRO A 48 -2.06 0.81 -11.38
C PRO A 48 -3.39 1.58 -11.48
N ARG A 49 -4.04 1.84 -10.33
CA ARG A 49 -5.26 2.63 -10.22
C ARG A 49 -5.27 3.46 -8.93
N PRO A 50 -6.05 4.55 -8.89
CA PRO A 50 -6.31 5.28 -7.66
C PRO A 50 -6.98 4.38 -6.62
N TRP A 51 -6.57 4.54 -5.37
CA TRP A 51 -7.15 3.84 -4.23
C TRP A 51 -8.29 4.66 -3.66
N THR A 52 -9.37 3.98 -3.29
CA THR A 52 -10.45 4.59 -2.54
C THR A 52 -10.05 4.76 -1.08
N GLN A 53 -10.76 5.62 -0.35
CA GLN A 53 -10.52 5.84 1.07
C GLN A 53 -10.62 4.52 1.86
N ALA A 54 -11.64 3.70 1.58
CA ALA A 54 -11.82 2.39 2.21
C ALA A 54 -10.62 1.44 2.01
N GLU A 55 -9.93 1.50 0.87
CA GLU A 55 -8.75 0.66 0.62
C GLU A 55 -7.53 1.10 1.42
N LYS A 56 -7.40 2.41 1.65
CA LYS A 56 -6.37 2.97 2.52
C LYS A 56 -6.67 2.63 3.97
N ASP A 57 -7.92 2.72 4.38
CA ASP A 57 -8.37 2.34 5.72
C ASP A 57 -8.18 0.84 5.96
N GLN A 58 -8.47 -0.05 5.00
CA GLN A 58 -8.16 -1.49 5.11
C GLN A 58 -6.66 -1.77 5.29
N LEU A 59 -5.81 -1.09 4.52
CA LEU A 59 -4.37 -1.24 4.69
C LEU A 59 -3.92 -0.74 6.06
N LEU A 60 -4.50 0.36 6.53
CA LEU A 60 -4.27 0.83 7.89
C LEU A 60 -4.81 -0.17 8.91
N ASP A 61 -5.94 -0.82 8.69
CA ASP A 61 -6.51 -1.84 9.59
C ASP A 61 -5.59 -3.06 9.75
N GLU A 62 -4.88 -3.45 8.68
CA GLU A 62 -3.86 -4.52 8.73
C GLU A 62 -2.58 -4.17 9.51
N ARG A 63 -2.52 -3.00 10.15
CA ARG A 63 -1.44 -2.65 11.08
C ARG A 63 -1.41 -3.65 12.22
N ASP A 64 -0.21 -4.10 12.60
CA ASP A 64 0.00 -5.03 13.71
C ASP A 64 -0.79 -4.53 14.93
N GLU A 65 -1.89 -5.21 15.23
CA GLU A 65 -2.48 -5.31 16.57
C GLU A 65 -1.47 -6.08 17.45
N ASP A 66 -0.32 -5.46 17.72
CA ASP A 66 0.50 -5.84 18.87
C ASP A 66 -0.27 -5.34 20.11
N GLU A 67 -1.23 -6.16 20.54
CA GLU A 67 -1.80 -6.18 21.90
C GLU A 67 -0.94 -7.10 22.79
#